data_AF-A0A239P0Z2-F1
#
_entry.id   AF-A0A239P0Z2-F1
#
_cell.length_a   1.000
_cell.length_b   1.000
_cell.length_c   1.000
_cell.angle_alpha   90.00
_cell.angle_beta   90.00
_cell.angle_gamma   90.00
#
_symmetry.space_group_name_H-M   'P 1'
#
loop_
_entity.id
_entity.type
_entity.pdbx_description
1 polymer ?
#
loop_
_entity_poly.entity_id
_entity_poly.type
_entity_poly.pdbx_seq_one_letter_code
_entity_poly.pdbx_strand_id
1 'polypeptide(L)'
;MLVRREWEPEELIAAWTLLDDDWELVSNKSGATRLGFSLMLKFFELEARFPRHVGEFPKTAVDYVAGQVKVEPGLLADYPWTGSTIEYHRSQIRKALGLRESTRADEDASALVFVNTVLVQSLLKDPAWADRLTDADRRALSPLFWSHANLYGTIQIDMDTHLDLDLVA
;
A
#
# COMPACT_ATOMS: atom_id res chain seq x y z
N MET A 1 1.09 8.67 1.33
CA MET A 1 -0.19 9.17 1.87
C MET A 1 -0.21 8.87 3.36
N LEU A 2 -0.57 9.83 4.21
CA LEU A 2 -0.55 9.69 5.68
C LEU A 2 -1.86 9.06 6.14
N VAL A 3 -1.77 8.01 6.96
CA VAL A 3 -2.91 7.35 7.60
C VAL A 3 -3.70 8.37 8.41
N ARG A 4 -5.02 8.42 8.22
CA ARG A 4 -5.92 9.34 8.94
C ARG A 4 -5.80 9.09 10.44
N ARG A 5 -5.54 10.14 11.22
CA ARG A 5 -5.25 10.02 12.67
C ARG A 5 -6.48 10.11 13.57
N GLU A 6 -7.54 10.76 13.08
CA GLU A 6 -8.81 10.91 13.77
C GLU A 6 -9.86 10.08 13.03
N TRP A 7 -10.59 9.26 13.78
CA TRP A 7 -11.61 8.35 13.26
C TRP A 7 -12.87 8.49 14.11
N GLU A 8 -14.00 8.71 13.45
CA GLU A 8 -15.30 8.63 14.10
C GLU A 8 -15.67 7.15 14.36
N PRO A 9 -16.51 6.85 15.37
CA PRO A 9 -16.89 5.47 15.70
C PRO A 9 -17.45 4.69 14.51
N GLU A 10 -18.24 5.33 13.67
CA GLU A 10 -18.85 4.73 12.47
C GLU A 10 -17.79 4.38 11.41
N GLU A 11 -16.80 5.24 11.22
CA GLU A 11 -15.68 5.00 10.32
C GLU A 11 -14.80 3.85 10.83
N LEU A 12 -14.59 3.75 12.16
CA LEU A 12 -13.88 2.61 12.76
C LEU A 12 -14.59 1.29 12.51
N ILE A 13 -15.92 1.26 12.68
CA ILE A 13 -16.71 0.06 12.42
C ILE A 13 -16.58 -0.34 10.94
N ALA A 14 -16.71 0.60 10.02
CA ALA A 14 -16.63 0.29 8.59
C ALA A 14 -15.23 -0.22 8.18
N ALA A 15 -14.16 0.39 8.71
CA ALA A 15 -12.80 0.17 8.24
C ALA A 15 -12.03 -0.89 9.03
N TRP A 16 -12.31 -1.07 10.32
CA TRP A 16 -11.49 -1.87 11.24
C TRP A 16 -12.23 -3.06 11.86
N THR A 17 -13.48 -3.32 11.47
CA THR A 17 -14.17 -4.55 11.87
C THR A 17 -13.60 -5.76 11.13
N LEU A 18 -13.32 -6.82 11.88
CA LEU A 18 -12.96 -8.12 11.34
C LEU A 18 -14.22 -8.85 10.84
N LEU A 19 -14.21 -9.23 9.57
CA LEU A 19 -15.26 -10.01 8.92
C LEU A 19 -14.98 -11.51 9.07
N ASP A 20 -15.94 -12.35 8.68
CA ASP A 20 -15.90 -13.80 8.89
C ASP A 20 -14.61 -14.45 8.33
N ASP A 21 -14.20 -14.08 7.11
CA ASP A 21 -12.97 -14.59 6.49
C ASP A 21 -11.69 -14.15 7.23
N ASP A 22 -11.71 -12.97 7.86
CA ASP A 22 -10.58 -12.48 8.66
C ASP A 22 -10.36 -13.37 9.87
N TRP A 23 -11.44 -13.87 10.48
CA TRP A 23 -11.37 -14.72 11.65
C TRP A 23 -10.68 -16.05 11.38
N GLU A 24 -10.76 -16.59 10.16
CA GLU A 24 -10.01 -17.79 9.77
C GLU A 24 -8.51 -17.56 9.89
N LEU A 25 -8.03 -16.40 9.44
CA LEU A 25 -6.61 -16.01 9.47
C LEU A 25 -6.13 -15.66 10.88
N VAL A 26 -7.00 -15.12 11.71
CA VAL A 26 -6.67 -14.64 13.07
C VAL A 26 -6.75 -15.76 14.12
N SER A 27 -7.60 -16.76 13.91
CA SER A 27 -7.94 -17.81 14.90
C SER A 27 -6.74 -18.57 15.47
N ASN A 28 -5.70 -18.80 14.66
CA ASN A 28 -4.51 -19.56 15.05
C ASN A 28 -3.44 -18.73 15.78
N LYS A 29 -3.70 -17.44 16.05
CA LYS A 29 -2.77 -16.52 16.73
C LYS A 29 -3.23 -16.23 18.15
N SER A 30 -2.33 -15.72 19.01
CA SER A 30 -2.64 -15.42 20.41
C SER A 30 -1.88 -14.18 20.91
N GLY A 31 -2.44 -13.47 21.88
CA GLY A 31 -1.78 -12.31 22.51
C GLY A 31 -1.31 -11.28 21.48
N ALA A 32 -0.08 -10.81 21.63
CA ALA A 32 0.55 -9.81 20.76
C ALA A 32 0.48 -10.16 19.26
N THR A 33 0.68 -11.44 18.90
CA THR A 33 0.65 -11.86 17.48
C THR A 33 -0.75 -11.80 16.88
N ARG A 34 -1.79 -12.07 17.68
CA ARG A 34 -3.19 -11.93 17.24
C ARG A 34 -3.52 -10.48 16.95
N LEU A 35 -3.20 -9.58 17.88
CA LEU A 35 -3.48 -8.15 17.74
C LEU A 35 -2.67 -7.53 16.58
N GLY A 36 -1.36 -7.78 16.53
CA GLY A 36 -0.48 -7.25 15.48
C GLY A 36 -0.85 -7.75 14.08
N PHE A 37 -1.22 -9.03 13.94
CA PHE A 37 -1.70 -9.55 12.66
C PHE A 37 -3.02 -8.91 12.22
N SER A 38 -3.99 -8.79 13.13
CA SER A 38 -5.32 -8.23 12.82
C SER A 38 -5.22 -6.78 12.36
N LEU A 39 -4.42 -5.98 13.07
CA LEU A 39 -4.15 -4.60 12.70
C LEU A 39 -3.46 -4.51 11.34
N MET A 40 -2.46 -5.36 11.08
CA MET A 40 -1.75 -5.37 9.80
C MET A 40 -2.64 -5.78 8.62
N LEU A 41 -3.56 -6.71 8.83
CA LEU A 41 -4.55 -7.11 7.82
C LEU A 41 -5.45 -5.94 7.44
N LYS A 42 -6.14 -5.32 8.42
CA LYS A 42 -7.03 -4.18 8.15
C LYS A 42 -6.27 -2.98 7.57
N PHE A 43 -5.06 -2.72 8.05
CA PHE A 43 -4.22 -1.68 7.48
C PHE A 43 -3.89 -1.93 6.01
N PHE A 44 -3.57 -3.18 5.65
CA PHE A 44 -3.27 -3.53 4.27
C PHE A 44 -4.51 -3.36 3.38
N GLU A 45 -5.70 -3.71 3.84
CA GLU A 45 -6.95 -3.49 3.09
C GLU A 45 -7.24 -1.99 2.85
N LEU A 46 -6.93 -1.14 3.82
CA LEU A 46 -7.16 0.31 3.74
C LEU A 46 -6.11 1.03 2.90
N GLU A 47 -4.84 0.65 3.03
CA GLU A 47 -3.70 1.40 2.50
C GLU A 47 -2.98 0.68 1.34
N ALA A 48 -3.39 -0.55 1.01
CA ALA A 48 -2.76 -1.43 0.01
C ALA A 48 -1.25 -1.60 0.21
N ARG A 49 -0.78 -1.50 1.46
CA ARG A 49 0.64 -1.60 1.85
C ARG A 49 0.77 -2.05 3.29
N PHE A 50 1.97 -2.51 3.66
CA PHE A 50 2.27 -2.83 5.06
C PHE A 50 2.73 -1.59 5.85
N PRO A 51 2.47 -1.56 7.18
CA PRO A 51 3.00 -0.52 8.06
C PRO A 51 4.54 -0.63 8.12
N ARG A 52 5.19 0.53 8.22
CA ARG A 52 6.64 0.70 8.42
C ARG A 52 7.00 0.69 9.89
N HIS A 53 6.12 1.21 10.74
CA HIS A 53 6.30 1.22 12.19
C HIS A 53 4.96 1.22 12.93
N VAL A 54 4.97 0.80 14.19
CA VAL A 54 3.77 0.72 15.05
C VAL A 54 3.03 2.06 15.19
N GLY A 55 3.73 3.19 15.11
CA GLY A 55 3.12 4.53 15.21
C GLY A 55 2.24 4.94 14.02
N GLU A 56 2.11 4.10 12.98
CA GLU A 56 1.15 4.34 11.89
C GLU A 56 -0.27 3.94 12.28
N PHE A 57 -0.44 3.11 13.31
CA PHE A 57 -1.75 2.72 13.80
C PHE A 57 -2.33 3.82 14.71
N PRO A 58 -3.52 4.37 14.39
CA PRO A 58 -4.24 5.24 15.30
C PRO A 58 -4.58 4.50 16.59
N LYS A 59 -4.43 5.15 17.75
CA LYS A 59 -4.72 4.53 19.05
C LYS A 59 -6.15 3.97 19.12
N THR A 60 -7.11 4.70 18.57
CA THR A 60 -8.52 4.29 18.53
C THR A 60 -8.74 3.01 17.73
N ALA A 61 -8.02 2.82 16.62
CA ALA A 61 -8.04 1.58 15.85
C ALA A 61 -7.42 0.42 16.63
N VAL A 62 -6.30 0.66 17.31
CA VAL A 62 -5.68 -0.35 18.20
C VAL A 62 -6.64 -0.79 19.29
N ASP A 63 -7.24 0.16 20.02
CA ASP A 63 -8.18 -0.12 21.10
C ASP A 63 -9.41 -0.89 20.56
N TYR A 64 -9.94 -0.48 19.41
CA TYR A 64 -11.11 -1.10 18.79
C TYR A 64 -10.85 -2.54 18.35
N VAL A 65 -9.76 -2.79 17.62
CA VAL A 65 -9.38 -4.13 17.15
C VAL A 65 -9.02 -5.04 18.33
N ALA A 66 -8.31 -4.52 19.33
CA ALA A 66 -7.99 -5.24 20.57
C ALA A 66 -9.24 -5.74 21.30
N GLY A 67 -10.29 -4.91 21.35
CA GLY A 67 -11.61 -5.28 21.88
C GLY A 67 -12.25 -6.45 21.12
N GLN A 68 -12.18 -6.44 19.79
CA GLN A 68 -12.71 -7.55 18.96
C GLN A 68 -11.98 -8.86 19.24
N VAL A 69 -10.64 -8.85 19.20
CA VAL A 69 -9.82 -10.07 19.36
C VAL A 69 -9.60 -10.52 20.81
N LYS A 70 -10.15 -9.76 21.76
CA LYS A 70 -10.05 -9.97 23.21
C LYS A 70 -8.61 -10.03 23.71
N VAL A 71 -7.79 -9.09 23.25
CA VAL A 71 -6.38 -8.92 23.64
C VAL A 71 -6.22 -7.55 24.28
N GLU A 72 -5.34 -7.44 25.28
CA GLU A 72 -5.01 -6.14 25.88
C GLU A 72 -4.23 -5.26 24.85
N PRO A 73 -4.61 -3.99 24.63
CA PRO A 73 -3.99 -3.13 23.61
C PRO A 73 -2.47 -2.95 23.75
N GLY A 74 -1.97 -2.83 24.99
CA GLY A 74 -0.56 -2.67 25.31
C GLY A 74 0.33 -3.84 24.89
N LEU A 75 -0.22 -5.07 24.79
CA LEU A 75 0.48 -6.23 24.24
C LEU A 75 0.94 -6.04 22.78
N LEU A 76 0.43 -5.04 22.06
CA LEU A 76 0.96 -4.68 20.75
C LEU A 76 2.45 -4.32 20.79
N ALA A 77 2.94 -3.80 21.92
CA ALA A 77 4.36 -3.48 22.11
C ALA A 77 5.26 -4.72 22.02
N ASP A 78 4.74 -5.90 22.36
CA ASP A 78 5.47 -7.17 22.33
C ASP A 78 5.42 -7.84 20.95
N TYR A 79 4.68 -7.26 19.99
CA TYR A 79 4.64 -7.79 18.63
C TYR A 79 6.01 -7.61 17.94
N PRO A 80 6.57 -8.66 17.31
CA PRO A 80 7.85 -8.56 16.63
C PRO A 80 7.73 -7.78 15.32
N TRP A 81 7.97 -6.46 15.37
CA TRP A 81 7.94 -5.57 14.19
C TRP A 81 9.12 -5.77 13.22
N THR A 82 10.05 -6.65 13.56
CA THR A 82 11.18 -7.05 12.71
C THR A 82 11.39 -8.57 12.80
N GLY A 83 12.07 -9.14 11.81
CA GLY A 83 12.41 -10.56 11.78
C GLY A 83 11.40 -11.45 11.04
N SER A 84 11.54 -12.76 11.20
CA SER A 84 10.82 -13.75 10.38
C SER A 84 9.31 -13.80 10.65
N THR A 85 8.86 -13.51 11.87
CA THR A 85 7.43 -13.56 12.23
C THR A 85 6.61 -12.54 11.46
N ILE A 86 7.05 -11.28 11.40
CA ILE A 86 6.35 -10.24 10.62
C ILE A 86 6.37 -10.55 9.13
N GLU A 87 7.48 -11.06 8.59
CA GLU A 87 7.57 -11.47 7.18
C GLU A 87 6.62 -12.63 6.86
N TYR A 88 6.53 -13.61 7.75
CA TYR A 88 5.58 -14.71 7.62
C TYR A 88 4.14 -14.20 7.63
N HIS A 89 3.80 -13.29 8.54
CA HIS A 89 2.46 -12.68 8.57
C HIS A 89 2.14 -11.86 7.32
N ARG A 90 3.12 -11.09 6.79
CA ARG A 90 2.96 -10.35 5.52
C ARG A 90 2.67 -11.30 4.37
N SER A 91 3.39 -12.42 4.29
CA SER A 91 3.17 -13.47 3.30
C SER A 91 1.76 -14.10 3.44
N GLN A 92 1.33 -14.40 4.67
CA GLN A 92 -0.03 -14.91 4.94
C GLN A 92 -1.12 -13.95 4.46
N ILE A 93 -0.98 -12.64 4.73
CA ILE A 93 -1.95 -11.61 4.32
C ILE A 93 -2.02 -11.50 2.80
N ARG A 94 -0.86 -11.44 2.12
CA ARG A 94 -0.82 -11.42 0.64
C ARG A 94 -1.54 -12.62 0.05
N LYS A 95 -1.24 -13.83 0.56
CA LYS A 95 -1.86 -15.07 0.10
C LYS A 95 -3.37 -15.07 0.30
N ALA A 96 -3.84 -14.62 1.46
CA ALA A 96 -5.26 -14.58 1.79
C ALA A 96 -6.06 -13.64 0.87
N LEU A 97 -5.48 -12.49 0.53
CA LEU A 97 -6.07 -11.51 -0.39
C LEU A 97 -5.89 -11.88 -1.88
N GLY A 98 -5.35 -13.07 -2.18
CA GLY A 98 -5.09 -13.51 -3.55
C GLY A 98 -3.98 -12.73 -4.26
N LEU A 99 -3.15 -12.01 -3.51
CA LEU A 99 -2.09 -11.14 -4.03
C LEU A 99 -0.81 -11.94 -4.25
N ARG A 100 -0.20 -11.78 -5.44
CA ARG A 100 1.12 -12.32 -5.73
C ARG A 100 2.19 -11.37 -5.18
N GLU A 101 3.30 -11.90 -4.67
CA GLU A 101 4.44 -11.05 -4.32
C GLU A 101 4.98 -10.33 -5.56
N SER A 102 5.22 -9.02 -5.43
CA SER A 102 5.90 -8.23 -6.45
C SER A 102 7.21 -8.93 -6.82
N THR A 103 7.30 -9.38 -8.06
CA THR A 103 8.51 -9.95 -8.64
C THR A 103 9.38 -8.82 -9.21
N ARG A 104 10.67 -9.09 -9.49
CA ARG A 104 11.53 -8.13 -10.22
C ARG A 104 10.91 -7.64 -11.54
N ALA A 105 10.10 -8.47 -12.19
CA ALA A 105 9.40 -8.07 -13.41
C ALA A 105 8.33 -6.98 -13.16
N ASP A 106 7.75 -6.93 -11.96
CA ASP A 106 6.79 -5.89 -11.56
C ASP A 106 7.51 -4.56 -11.22
N GLU A 107 8.79 -4.62 -10.82
CA GLU A 107 9.67 -3.44 -10.66
C GLU A 107 9.98 -2.80 -12.01
N ASP A 108 10.38 -3.59 -13.00
CA ASP A 108 10.70 -3.12 -14.36
C ASP A 108 9.47 -2.47 -15.03
N ALA A 109 8.29 -3.08 -14.90
CA ALA A 109 7.04 -2.55 -15.44
C ALA A 109 6.68 -1.19 -14.81
N SER A 110 6.90 -1.03 -13.51
CA SER A 110 6.59 0.21 -12.80
C SER A 110 7.62 1.30 -13.03
N ALA A 111 8.91 0.95 -13.14
CA ALA A 111 9.95 1.88 -13.58
C ALA A 111 9.65 2.40 -14.98
N LEU A 112 9.20 1.53 -15.89
CA LEU A 112 8.82 1.91 -17.25
C LEU A 112 7.59 2.83 -17.28
N VAL A 113 6.57 2.55 -16.46
CA VAL A 113 5.39 3.44 -16.32
C VAL A 113 5.79 4.81 -15.76
N PHE A 114 6.68 4.85 -14.77
CA PHE A 114 7.16 6.10 -14.19
C PHE A 114 7.98 6.91 -15.21
N VAL A 115 8.94 6.27 -15.89
CA VAL A 115 9.74 6.90 -16.96
C VAL A 115 8.84 7.41 -18.09
N ASN A 116 7.87 6.60 -18.55
CA ASN A 116 6.90 7.04 -19.56
C ASN A 116 6.08 8.24 -19.09
N THR A 117 5.68 8.27 -17.81
CA THR A 117 4.92 9.39 -17.25
C THR A 117 5.75 10.67 -17.24
N VAL A 118 7.00 10.59 -16.79
CA VAL A 118 7.93 11.73 -16.77
C VAL A 118 8.26 12.20 -18.19
N LEU A 119 8.51 11.28 -19.14
CA LEU A 119 8.78 11.61 -20.54
C LEU A 119 7.58 12.31 -21.20
N VAL A 120 6.36 11.81 -20.98
CA VAL A 120 5.14 12.48 -21.49
C VAL A 120 4.98 13.86 -20.84
N GLN A 121 5.19 13.99 -19.53
CA GLN A 121 5.14 15.29 -18.87
C GLN A 121 6.18 16.27 -19.43
N SER A 122 7.40 15.83 -19.70
CA SER A 122 8.46 16.66 -20.29
C SER A 122 8.15 17.06 -21.73
N LEU A 123 7.66 16.13 -22.57
CA LEU A 123 7.22 16.43 -23.94
C LEU A 123 6.05 17.41 -23.96
N LEU A 124 5.10 17.29 -23.04
CA LEU A 124 3.95 18.19 -22.93
C LEU A 124 4.32 19.60 -22.42
N LYS A 125 5.51 19.78 -21.81
CA LYS A 125 6.01 21.11 -21.42
C LYS A 125 6.57 21.89 -22.61
N ASP A 126 6.92 21.23 -23.72
CA ASP A 126 7.36 21.90 -24.94
C ASP A 126 6.13 22.39 -25.74
N PRO A 127 5.96 23.72 -25.94
CA PRO A 127 4.84 24.29 -26.68
C PRO A 127 4.73 23.75 -28.12
N ALA A 128 5.86 23.45 -28.76
CA ALA A 128 5.89 22.94 -30.12
C ALA A 128 5.21 21.56 -30.25
N TRP A 129 5.20 20.78 -29.16
CA TRP A 129 4.53 19.48 -29.09
C TRP A 129 3.13 19.59 -28.48
N ALA A 130 2.95 20.48 -27.49
CA ALA A 130 1.66 20.74 -26.87
C ALA A 130 0.61 21.21 -27.90
N ASP A 131 1.01 22.03 -28.87
CA ASP A 131 0.11 22.57 -29.90
C ASP A 131 -0.17 21.59 -31.05
N ARG A 132 0.62 20.50 -31.15
CA ARG A 132 0.47 19.47 -32.19
C ARG A 132 -0.43 18.30 -31.79
N LEU A 133 -0.75 18.16 -30.49
CA LEU A 133 -1.60 17.08 -29.98
C LEU A 133 -3.07 17.39 -30.19
N THR A 134 -3.76 16.46 -30.87
CA THR A 134 -5.20 16.50 -31.04
C THR A 134 -5.93 16.01 -29.79
N ASP A 135 -7.23 16.27 -29.69
CA ASP A 135 -8.07 15.73 -28.61
C ASP A 135 -8.09 14.20 -28.57
N ALA A 136 -7.89 13.54 -29.72
CA ALA A 136 -7.77 12.09 -29.79
C ALA A 136 -6.46 11.61 -29.17
N ASP A 137 -5.35 12.30 -29.43
CA ASP A 137 -4.03 11.99 -28.87
C ASP A 137 -4.02 12.21 -27.35
N ARG A 138 -4.63 13.30 -26.88
CA ARG A 138 -4.78 13.57 -25.44
C ARG A 138 -5.62 12.52 -24.72
N ARG A 139 -6.64 11.96 -25.38
CA ARG A 139 -7.41 10.82 -24.85
C ARG A 139 -6.58 9.54 -24.86
N ALA A 140 -5.75 9.31 -25.87
CA ALA A 140 -4.87 8.14 -25.97
C ALA A 140 -3.74 8.13 -24.92
N LEU A 141 -3.37 9.30 -24.39
CA LEU A 141 -2.49 9.40 -23.23
C LEU A 141 -3.11 8.85 -21.94
N SER A 142 -4.43 8.62 -21.85
CA SER A 142 -5.05 8.05 -20.65
C SER A 142 -4.96 6.51 -20.56
N PRO A 143 -5.24 5.71 -21.61
CA PRO A 143 -5.20 4.25 -21.54
C PRO A 143 -3.81 3.61 -21.40
N LEU A 144 -2.76 4.21 -21.97
CA LEU A 144 -1.42 3.61 -22.03
C LEU A 144 -0.74 3.44 -20.66
N PHE A 145 -1.11 4.26 -19.67
CA PHE A 145 -0.56 4.18 -18.31
C PHE A 145 -1.17 3.05 -17.49
N TRP A 146 -2.44 2.69 -17.71
CA TRP A 146 -3.18 1.81 -16.81
C TRP A 146 -3.06 0.32 -17.12
N SER A 147 -2.64 -0.06 -18.34
CA SER A 147 -2.44 -1.48 -18.66
C SER A 147 -1.23 -2.11 -17.97
N HIS A 148 -0.27 -1.30 -17.49
CA HIS A 148 0.94 -1.76 -16.79
C HIS A 148 1.09 -1.20 -15.36
N ALA A 149 0.22 -0.28 -14.94
CA ALA A 149 0.24 0.28 -13.60
C ALA A 149 -0.44 -0.67 -12.59
N ASN A 150 0.38 -1.57 -12.05
CA ASN A 150 0.35 -1.99 -10.65
C ASN A 150 -0.86 -2.84 -10.19
N LEU A 151 -0.71 -4.17 -10.24
CA LEU A 151 -1.53 -5.11 -9.45
C LEU A 151 -0.80 -5.52 -8.16
N TYR A 152 -0.72 -4.61 -7.18
CA TYR A 152 -0.51 -4.95 -5.76
C TYR A 152 0.94 -5.09 -5.23
N GLY A 153 1.79 -4.09 -5.48
CA GLY A 153 3.01 -3.87 -4.69
C GLY A 153 3.33 -2.39 -4.57
N THR A 154 3.47 -1.86 -3.34
CA THR A 154 3.97 -0.49 -3.16
C THR A 154 5.44 -0.43 -3.52
N ILE A 155 5.75 0.28 -4.61
CA ILE A 155 7.11 0.71 -4.92
C ILE A 155 7.35 2.03 -4.19
N GLN A 156 8.40 2.08 -3.38
CA GLN A 156 8.91 3.32 -2.82
C GLN A 156 9.75 4.00 -3.88
N ILE A 157 9.15 4.94 -4.60
CA ILE A 157 9.88 5.85 -5.48
C ILE A 157 10.55 6.88 -4.58
N ASP A 158 11.88 6.92 -4.60
CA ASP A 158 12.63 8.01 -4.01
C ASP A 158 12.40 9.27 -4.86
N MET A 159 11.66 10.22 -4.30
CA MET A 159 11.30 11.48 -4.97
C MET A 159 12.38 12.55 -4.82
N ASP A 160 13.40 12.32 -3.98
CA ASP A 160 14.51 13.25 -3.76
C ASP A 160 15.66 13.00 -4.76
N THR A 161 15.65 11.83 -5.40
CA THR A 161 16.61 11.47 -6.43
C THR A 161 16.00 11.69 -7.82
N HIS A 162 16.40 12.76 -8.50
CA HIS A 162 16.00 13.02 -9.88
C HIS A 162 16.82 12.18 -10.85
N LEU A 163 16.14 11.52 -11.79
CA LEU A 163 16.81 10.95 -12.95
C LEU A 163 17.29 12.12 -13.82
N ASP A 164 18.61 12.25 -13.98
CA ASP A 164 19.20 13.29 -14.82
C ASP A 164 18.99 12.93 -16.30
N LEU A 165 18.04 13.61 -16.94
CA LEU A 165 17.61 13.35 -18.31
C LEU A 165 18.43 14.15 -19.33
N ASP A 166 19.34 15.02 -18.89
CA ASP A 166 20.13 15.91 -19.76
C ASP A 166 21.41 15.25 -20.31
N LEU A 167 21.60 13.95 -20.07
CA LEU A 167 22.79 13.19 -20.49
C LEU A 167 22.76 12.68 -21.94
N VAL A 168 21.85 13.19 -22.77
CA VAL A 168 21.86 12.94 -24.22
C VAL A 168 21.57 14.25 -24.97
N ALA A 169 22.60 15.08 -25.13
CA ALA A 169 22.69 16.10 -26.15
C ALA A 169 24.00 15.92 -26.94
#